data_AF-A0A706YFD0-F1
#
_entry.id   AF-A0A706YFD0-F1
#
_cell.length_a   1.000
_cell.length_b   1.000
_cell.length_c   1.000
_cell.angle_alpha   90.00
_cell.angle_beta   90.00
_cell.angle_gamma   90.00
#
_symmetry.space_group_name_H-M   'P 1'
#
loop_
_entity.id
_entity.type
_entity.pdbx_description
1 polymer ?
#
loop_
_entity_poly.entity_id
_entity_poly.type
_entity_poly.pdbx_seq_one_letter_code
_entity_poly.pdbx_strand_id
1 'polypeptide(L)'
;MPVLISGVLKDGTGTPVQNCTIQLKACRTSTTVVVNTVASENPDDAGRYSMDVEQGQYTVTLLVEGYPPSHAGVITVYDDSKPGTLNDFLGAMTEDDVRPEALRRFEAMVEEVARQASEASRNATAAGQASEQAQTSAGQAAESATAAVNAAGAAEASATQAASSAASAESSAGTATTKAGEASASAASADTARTAAAASAAAAKTSEANADVSRTAAGDSAAAAAASAT
;
A
#
# COMPACT_ATOMS: atom_id res chain seq x y z
N MET A 1 54.82 3.52 -31.99
CA MET A 1 55.75 3.08 -33.05
C MET A 1 55.39 3.82 -34.33
N PRO A 2 56.32 4.12 -35.24
CA PRO A 2 55.93 4.74 -36.51
C PRO A 2 55.07 3.78 -37.34
N VAL A 3 54.10 4.35 -38.03
CA VAL A 3 53.19 3.63 -38.93
C VAL A 3 53.62 3.90 -40.36
N LEU A 4 53.80 2.83 -41.13
CA LEU A 4 54.19 2.92 -42.53
C LEU A 4 53.03 3.43 -43.38
N ILE A 5 53.18 4.62 -43.94
CA ILE A 5 52.27 5.16 -44.95
C ILE A 5 52.95 5.04 -46.32
N SER A 6 52.44 4.14 -47.15
CA SER A 6 53.04 3.82 -48.45
C SER A 6 52.00 3.54 -49.51
N GLY A 7 52.34 3.81 -50.77
CA GLY A 7 51.41 3.63 -51.88
C GLY A 7 51.90 4.27 -53.16
N VAL A 8 50.98 4.44 -54.12
CA VAL A 8 51.22 5.17 -55.37
C VAL A 8 50.35 6.42 -55.38
N LEU A 9 50.98 7.59 -55.45
CA LEU A 9 50.29 8.86 -55.60
C LEU A 9 49.80 8.98 -57.06
N LYS A 10 48.48 9.08 -57.23
CA LYS A 10 47.83 9.15 -58.53
C LYS A 10 46.99 10.42 -58.63
N ASP A 11 46.91 10.97 -59.84
CA ASP A 11 45.97 12.04 -60.14
C ASP A 11 44.53 11.50 -60.31
N GLY A 12 43.58 12.41 -60.58
CA GLY A 12 42.17 12.06 -60.82
C GLY A 12 41.91 11.18 -62.05
N THR A 13 42.92 10.95 -62.89
CA THR A 13 42.89 10.05 -64.06
C THR A 13 43.56 8.70 -63.79
N GLY A 14 44.15 8.52 -62.60
CA GLY A 14 44.87 7.31 -62.20
C GLY A 14 46.34 7.29 -62.64
N THR A 15 46.85 8.38 -63.23
CA THR A 15 48.24 8.51 -63.70
C THR A 15 49.16 8.83 -62.51
N PRO A 16 50.33 8.19 -62.39
CA PRO A 16 51.28 8.52 -61.33
C PRO A 16 51.73 9.97 -61.37
N VAL A 17 51.70 10.63 -60.22
CA VAL A 17 52.15 12.02 -60.09
C VAL A 17 53.67 12.03 -59.86
N GLN A 18 54.42 12.56 -60.84
CA GLN A 18 55.86 12.76 -60.76
C GLN A 18 56.21 14.16 -60.22
N ASN A 19 57.44 14.34 -59.74
CA ASN A 19 57.94 15.62 -59.21
C ASN A 19 57.04 16.26 -58.14
N CYS A 20 56.42 15.40 -57.32
CA CYS A 20 55.62 15.82 -56.17
C CYS A 20 56.44 15.71 -54.89
N THR A 21 56.14 16.56 -53.91
CA THR A 21 56.58 16.40 -52.52
C THR A 21 55.34 16.28 -51.65
N ILE A 22 55.22 15.19 -50.91
CA ILE A 22 54.18 15.01 -49.89
C ILE A 22 54.72 15.60 -48.60
N GLN A 23 54.07 16.63 -48.08
CA GLN A 23 54.42 17.25 -46.80
C GLN A 23 53.39 16.91 -45.73
N LEU A 24 53.86 16.39 -44.61
CA LEU A 24 53.09 16.17 -43.40
C LEU A 24 53.53 17.17 -42.35
N LYS A 25 52.66 18.13 -42.03
CA LYS A 25 52.91 19.12 -40.98
C LYS A 25 52.10 18.77 -39.73
N ALA A 26 52.77 18.58 -38.59
CA ALA A 26 52.11 18.27 -37.33
C ALA A 26 51.17 19.40 -36.90
N CYS A 27 49.87 19.10 -36.74
CA CYS A 27 48.82 20.04 -36.35
C CYS A 27 48.88 20.39 -34.85
N ARG A 28 49.32 19.45 -34.02
CA ARG A 28 49.41 19.56 -32.57
C ARG A 28 50.59 18.76 -32.05
N THR A 29 51.11 19.12 -30.89
CA THR A 29 52.15 18.33 -30.21
C THR A 29 51.53 17.00 -29.76
N SER A 30 52.08 15.89 -30.23
CA SER A 30 51.78 14.54 -29.77
C SER A 30 52.83 14.10 -28.74
N THR A 31 52.71 12.86 -28.26
CA THR A 31 53.69 12.24 -27.34
C THR A 31 55.08 12.11 -27.97
N THR A 32 55.18 12.04 -29.30
CA THR A 32 56.43 11.81 -30.04
C THR A 32 56.80 12.91 -31.04
N VAL A 33 55.87 13.79 -31.43
CA VAL A 33 56.10 14.85 -32.44
C VAL A 33 55.63 16.21 -31.95
N VAL A 34 56.47 17.23 -32.07
CA VAL A 34 56.12 18.62 -31.71
C VAL A 34 55.34 19.29 -32.84
N VAL A 35 54.34 20.12 -32.49
CA VAL A 35 53.55 20.92 -33.45
C VAL A 35 54.44 21.68 -34.45
N ASN A 36 53.95 21.87 -35.68
CA ASN A 36 54.63 22.54 -36.79
C ASN A 36 55.88 21.84 -37.34
N THR A 37 56.30 20.70 -36.78
CA THR A 37 57.31 19.85 -37.41
C THR A 37 56.79 19.35 -38.76
N VAL A 38 57.66 19.33 -39.77
CA VAL A 38 57.33 18.90 -41.13
C VAL A 38 58.16 17.69 -41.49
N ALA A 39 57.49 16.61 -41.92
CA ALA A 39 58.10 15.52 -42.66
C ALA A 39 57.80 15.72 -44.16
N SER A 40 58.74 15.35 -45.03
CA SER A 40 58.58 15.46 -46.48
C SER A 40 59.07 14.20 -47.14
N GLU A 41 58.29 13.70 -48.08
CA GLU A 41 58.58 12.49 -48.86
C GLU A 41 58.42 12.81 -50.35
N ASN A 42 59.36 12.37 -51.17
CA ASN A 42 59.36 12.57 -52.61
C ASN A 42 59.06 11.24 -53.30
N PRO A 43 57.88 11.07 -53.92
CA PRO A 43 57.58 9.85 -54.66
C PRO A 43 58.54 9.65 -55.84
N ASP A 44 58.79 8.39 -56.21
CA ASP A 44 59.62 8.03 -57.37
C ASP A 44 58.94 8.35 -58.73
N ASP A 45 59.63 8.08 -59.84
CA ASP A 45 59.11 8.28 -61.20
C ASP A 45 57.81 7.49 -61.48
N ALA A 46 57.54 6.45 -60.69
CA ALA A 46 56.32 5.65 -60.73
C ALA A 46 55.26 6.12 -59.70
N GLY A 47 55.47 7.25 -59.04
CA GLY A 47 54.61 7.86 -58.03
C GLY A 47 54.62 7.11 -56.70
N ARG A 48 55.56 6.19 -56.44
CA ARG A 48 55.62 5.41 -55.21
C ARG A 48 56.23 6.22 -54.08
N TYR A 49 55.57 6.25 -52.94
CA TYR A 49 56.06 6.88 -51.72
C TYR A 49 56.06 5.87 -50.56
N SER A 50 56.96 6.06 -49.61
CA SER A 50 57.05 5.21 -48.42
C SER A 50 57.66 5.98 -47.26
N MET A 51 56.83 6.33 -46.27
CA MET A 51 57.28 7.09 -45.10
C MET A 51 56.83 6.45 -43.79
N ASP A 52 57.70 6.48 -42.80
CA ASP A 52 57.40 6.10 -41.42
C ASP A 52 56.85 7.32 -40.68
N VAL A 53 55.57 7.28 -40.29
CA VAL A 53 54.87 8.41 -39.68
C VAL A 53 54.55 8.11 -38.23
N GLU A 54 55.05 8.95 -37.33
CA GLU A 54 54.79 8.87 -35.90
C GLU A 54 53.34 9.19 -35.54
N GLN A 55 52.87 8.72 -34.38
CA GLN A 55 51.53 9.00 -33.88
C GLN A 55 51.27 10.52 -33.79
N GLY A 56 50.18 10.98 -34.41
CA GLY A 56 49.86 12.40 -34.43
C GLY A 56 48.78 12.76 -35.43
N GLN A 57 48.44 14.05 -35.46
CA GLN A 57 47.54 14.63 -36.44
C GLN A 57 48.36 15.53 -37.37
N TYR A 58 48.24 15.33 -38.68
CA TYR A 58 49.07 16.00 -39.67
C TYR A 58 48.22 16.64 -40.78
N THR A 59 48.55 17.87 -41.14
CA THR A 59 48.05 18.48 -42.37
C THR A 59 48.89 17.97 -43.54
N VAL A 60 48.23 17.38 -44.52
CA VAL A 60 48.84 16.84 -45.74
C VAL A 60 48.80 17.92 -46.82
N THR A 61 49.98 18.29 -47.34
CA THR A 61 50.09 19.22 -48.47
C THR A 61 50.90 18.56 -49.59
N LEU A 62 50.37 18.60 -50.81
CA LEU A 62 51.02 18.09 -52.02
C LEU A 62 51.64 19.26 -52.78
N LEU A 63 52.95 19.23 -52.99
CA LEU A 63 53.70 20.23 -53.74
C LEU A 63 54.17 19.60 -55.05
N VAL A 64 53.49 19.91 -56.15
CA VAL A 64 53.90 19.47 -57.49
C VAL A 64 54.70 20.60 -58.15
N GLU A 65 55.84 20.26 -58.73
CA GLU A 65 56.69 21.24 -59.42
C GLU A 65 55.91 21.99 -60.51
N GLY A 66 55.92 23.33 -60.44
CA GLY A 66 55.18 24.21 -61.37
C GLY A 66 53.73 24.51 -61.00
N TYR A 67 53.19 23.92 -59.93
CA TYR A 67 51.84 24.17 -59.42
C TYR A 67 51.86 24.77 -58.01
N PRO A 68 50.85 25.56 -57.61
CA PRO A 68 50.73 26.04 -56.23
C PRO A 68 50.55 24.85 -55.26
N PRO A 69 51.05 24.95 -54.01
CA PRO A 69 50.83 23.92 -52.99
C PRO A 69 49.35 23.61 -52.80
N SER A 70 49.00 22.32 -52.79
CA SER A 70 47.62 21.84 -52.66
C SER A 70 47.40 21.16 -51.32
N HIS A 71 46.43 21.63 -50.55
CA HIS A 71 46.05 21.01 -49.28
C HIS A 71 45.18 19.77 -49.55
N ALA A 72 45.71 18.59 -49.28
CA ALA A 72 45.01 17.31 -49.53
C ALA A 72 44.05 16.95 -48.39
N GLY A 73 44.32 17.40 -47.16
CA GLY A 73 43.45 17.18 -46.00
C GLY A 73 44.23 17.02 -44.71
N VAL A 74 43.57 16.50 -43.68
CA VAL A 74 44.16 16.18 -42.38
C VAL A 74 44.06 14.69 -42.16
N ILE A 75 45.16 14.07 -41.73
CA ILE A 75 45.19 12.67 -41.32
C ILE A 75 45.43 12.56 -39.82
N THR A 76 44.91 11.49 -39.22
CA THR A 76 45.21 11.12 -37.84
C THR A 76 45.82 9.73 -37.82
N VAL A 77 47.04 9.63 -37.28
CA VAL A 77 47.75 8.36 -37.08
C VAL A 77 47.64 8.00 -35.60
N TYR A 78 46.97 6.89 -35.31
CA TYR A 78 46.83 6.32 -33.96
C TYR A 78 47.92 5.27 -33.69
N ASP A 79 48.11 4.87 -32.43
CA ASP A 79 49.13 3.87 -32.07
C ASP A 79 48.79 2.47 -32.61
N ASP A 80 47.50 2.18 -32.78
CA ASP A 80 46.96 0.95 -33.36
C ASP A 80 46.66 1.06 -34.86
N SER A 81 47.05 2.18 -35.50
CA SER A 81 46.85 2.35 -36.94
C SER A 81 47.65 1.33 -37.72
N LYS A 82 47.00 0.68 -38.68
CA LYS A 82 47.63 -0.28 -39.58
C LYS A 82 48.35 0.45 -40.72
N PRO A 83 49.45 -0.10 -41.26
CA PRO A 83 50.04 0.40 -42.49
C PRO A 83 49.01 0.50 -43.62
N GLY A 84 49.10 1.57 -44.40
CA GLY A 84 48.11 1.87 -45.44
C GLY A 84 48.56 2.98 -46.39
N THR A 85 47.71 3.33 -47.34
CA THR A 85 47.95 4.43 -48.28
C THR A 85 47.55 5.77 -47.67
N LEU A 86 48.14 6.86 -48.15
CA LEU A 86 47.77 8.22 -47.77
C LEU A 86 46.25 8.49 -47.92
N ASN A 87 45.62 7.91 -48.94
CA ASN A 87 44.18 8.03 -49.16
C ASN A 87 43.37 7.29 -48.10
N ASP A 88 43.85 6.14 -47.59
CA ASP A 88 43.18 5.40 -46.51
C ASP A 88 43.12 6.23 -45.24
N PHE A 89 44.19 6.99 -44.95
CA PHE A 89 44.24 7.90 -43.81
C PHE A 89 43.43 9.19 -44.03
N LEU A 90 43.37 9.71 -45.26
CA LEU A 90 42.57 10.90 -45.60
C LEU A 90 41.06 10.61 -45.62
N GLY A 91 40.67 9.36 -45.89
CA GLY A 91 39.28 8.91 -45.89
C GLY A 91 38.79 8.31 -44.56
N ALA A 92 39.66 8.19 -43.55
CA ALA A 92 39.30 7.63 -42.27
C ALA A 92 38.37 8.58 -41.49
N MET A 93 37.28 8.03 -40.94
CA MET A 93 36.41 8.75 -39.99
C MET A 93 37.24 9.19 -38.78
N THR A 94 37.13 10.45 -38.39
CA THR A 94 37.88 11.02 -37.28
C THR A 94 37.08 11.00 -35.98
N GLU A 95 37.77 11.13 -34.84
CA GLU A 95 37.12 11.26 -33.52
C GLU A 95 36.13 12.42 -33.45
N ASP A 96 36.36 13.48 -34.22
CA ASP A 96 35.48 14.65 -34.27
C ASP A 96 34.16 14.35 -35.00
N ASP A 97 34.11 13.33 -35.86
CA ASP A 97 32.89 12.91 -36.54
C ASP A 97 31.94 12.12 -35.61
N VAL A 98 32.50 11.37 -34.65
CA VAL A 98 31.72 10.55 -33.69
C VAL A 98 31.36 11.28 -32.40
N ARG A 99 32.11 12.32 -32.04
CA ARG A 99 31.88 13.13 -30.81
C ARG A 99 30.47 13.75 -30.72
N PRO A 100 29.87 14.29 -31.81
CA PRO A 100 28.51 14.82 -31.77
C PRO A 100 27.46 13.76 -31.44
N GLU A 101 27.59 12.55 -31.99
CA GLU A 101 26.63 11.46 -31.73
C GLU A 101 26.76 10.89 -30.31
N ALA A 102 27.99 10.73 -29.82
CA ALA A 102 28.26 10.25 -28.47
C ALA A 102 27.69 11.22 -27.42
N LEU A 103 27.87 12.53 -27.61
CA LEU A 103 27.32 13.55 -26.72
C LEU A 103 25.78 13.52 -26.72
N ARG A 104 25.15 13.42 -27.90
CA ARG A 104 23.69 13.35 -28.00
C ARG A 104 23.11 12.10 -27.31
N ARG A 105 23.78 10.95 -27.41
CA ARG A 105 23.36 9.72 -26.68
C ARG A 105 23.54 9.87 -25.17
N PHE A 106 24.61 10.52 -24.74
CA PHE A 106 24.85 10.81 -23.33
C PHE A 106 23.78 11.73 -22.75
N GLU A 107 23.43 12.82 -23.45
CA GLU A 107 22.35 13.73 -23.05
C GLU A 107 21.01 13.00 -22.92
N ALA A 108 20.65 12.17 -23.91
CA ALA A 108 19.42 11.36 -23.85
C ALA A 108 19.41 10.39 -22.66
N MET A 109 20.56 9.78 -22.35
CA MET A 109 20.69 8.90 -21.19
C MET A 109 20.52 9.67 -19.87
N VAL A 110 21.10 10.86 -19.76
CA VAL A 110 20.97 11.71 -18.57
C VAL A 110 19.52 12.16 -18.37
N GLU A 111 18.83 12.55 -19.44
CA GLU A 111 17.41 12.92 -19.37
C GLU A 111 16.54 11.74 -18.91
N GLU A 112 16.80 10.54 -19.43
CA GLU A 112 16.09 9.33 -19.03
C GLU A 112 16.37 8.96 -17.55
N VAL A 113 17.62 9.08 -17.08
CA VAL A 113 17.95 8.88 -15.67
C VAL A 113 17.26 9.91 -14.78
N ALA A 114 17.20 11.18 -15.20
CA ALA A 114 16.48 12.22 -14.47
C ALA A 114 14.97 11.93 -14.38
N ARG A 115 14.36 11.46 -15.48
CA ARG A 115 12.96 11.02 -15.53
C ARG A 115 12.72 9.86 -14.56
N GLN A 116 13.55 8.82 -14.63
CA GLN A 116 13.45 7.65 -13.74
C GLN A 116 13.63 8.02 -12.26
N ALA A 117 14.55 8.93 -11.94
CA ALA A 117 14.74 9.43 -10.58
C ALA A 117 13.50 10.19 -10.07
N SER A 118 12.86 11.00 -10.94
CA SER A 118 11.62 11.70 -10.61
C SER A 118 10.47 10.71 -10.34
N GLU A 119 10.33 9.67 -11.16
CA GLU A 119 9.33 8.63 -10.97
C GLU A 119 9.58 7.81 -9.70
N ALA A 120 10.82 7.45 -9.42
CA ALA A 120 11.19 6.77 -8.18
C ALA A 120 10.81 7.60 -6.94
N SER A 121 11.06 8.91 -6.97
CA SER A 121 10.68 9.84 -5.91
C SER A 121 9.16 9.93 -5.70
N ARG A 122 8.39 10.01 -6.80
CA ARG A 122 6.91 9.99 -6.75
C ARG A 122 6.39 8.67 -6.19
N ASN A 123 6.96 7.55 -6.62
CA ASN A 123 6.58 6.22 -6.15
C ASN A 123 6.89 6.04 -4.66
N ALA A 124 8.04 6.52 -4.20
CA ALA A 124 8.39 6.51 -2.77
C ALA A 124 7.41 7.35 -1.94
N THR A 125 7.00 8.52 -2.45
CA THR A 125 6.00 9.37 -1.81
C THR A 125 4.64 8.68 -1.72
N ALA A 126 4.17 8.08 -2.82
CA ALA A 126 2.92 7.34 -2.85
C ALA A 126 2.94 6.12 -1.92
N ALA A 127 4.06 5.41 -1.84
CA ALA A 127 4.26 4.30 -0.91
C ALA A 127 4.22 4.78 0.56
N GLY A 128 4.81 5.94 0.86
CA GLY A 128 4.73 6.56 2.17
C GLY A 128 3.28 6.88 2.59
N GLN A 129 2.53 7.52 1.70
CA GLN A 129 1.11 7.83 1.92
C GLN A 129 0.26 6.56 2.11
N ALA A 130 0.50 5.53 1.30
CA ALA A 130 -0.19 4.25 1.43
C ALA A 130 0.11 3.57 2.78
N SER A 131 1.37 3.67 3.26
CA SER A 131 1.77 3.16 4.58
C SER A 131 1.06 3.90 5.71
N GLU A 132 0.99 5.24 5.67
CA GLU A 132 0.26 6.05 6.67
C GLU A 132 -1.23 5.71 6.70
N GLN A 133 -1.84 5.52 5.52
CA GLN A 133 -3.23 5.13 5.41
C GLN A 133 -3.47 3.73 5.99
N ALA A 134 -2.58 2.77 5.72
CA ALA A 134 -2.65 1.43 6.30
C ALA A 134 -2.53 1.45 7.84
N GLN A 135 -1.65 2.28 8.39
CA GLN A 135 -1.53 2.48 9.85
C GLN A 135 -2.80 3.07 10.45
N THR A 136 -3.40 4.05 9.77
CA THR A 136 -4.69 4.63 10.19
C THR A 136 -5.80 3.59 10.19
N SER A 137 -5.92 2.80 9.12
CA SER A 137 -6.90 1.72 9.04
C SER A 137 -6.68 0.64 10.10
N ALA A 138 -5.43 0.30 10.42
CA ALA A 138 -5.12 -0.62 11.51
C ALA A 138 -5.55 -0.07 12.88
N GLY A 139 -5.36 1.24 13.12
CA GLY A 139 -5.86 1.92 14.32
C GLY A 139 -7.38 1.85 14.44
N GLN A 140 -8.10 2.17 13.36
CA GLN A 140 -9.56 2.09 13.32
C GLN A 140 -10.08 0.66 13.55
N ALA A 141 -9.39 -0.35 13.02
CA ALA A 141 -9.72 -1.75 13.26
C ALA A 141 -9.53 -2.14 14.73
N ALA A 142 -8.47 -1.67 15.39
CA ALA A 142 -8.23 -1.92 16.81
C ALA A 142 -9.29 -1.23 17.71
N GLU A 143 -9.69 0.00 17.38
CA GLU A 143 -10.79 0.70 18.06
C GLU A 143 -12.12 -0.06 17.89
N SER A 144 -12.41 -0.51 16.67
CA SER A 144 -13.60 -1.30 16.37
C SER A 144 -13.63 -2.62 17.13
N ALA A 145 -12.50 -3.31 17.24
CA ALA A 145 -12.37 -4.54 18.04
C ALA A 145 -12.64 -4.27 19.54
N THR A 146 -12.13 -3.16 20.06
CA THR A 146 -12.38 -2.75 21.46
C THR A 146 -13.86 -2.45 21.70
N ALA A 147 -14.50 -1.73 20.76
CA ALA A 147 -15.94 -1.45 20.83
C ALA A 147 -16.77 -2.73 20.81
N ALA A 148 -16.40 -3.73 20.00
CA ALA A 148 -17.08 -5.02 19.93
C ALA A 148 -16.98 -5.80 21.26
N VAL A 149 -15.79 -5.82 21.90
CA VAL A 149 -15.60 -6.45 23.22
C VAL A 149 -16.46 -5.77 24.27
N ASN A 150 -16.51 -4.43 24.30
CA ASN A 150 -17.33 -3.68 25.24
C ASN A 150 -18.83 -3.95 25.03
N ALA A 151 -19.27 -4.01 23.77
CA ALA A 151 -20.66 -4.35 23.44
C ALA A 151 -21.03 -5.77 23.89
N ALA A 152 -20.12 -6.74 23.71
CA ALA A 152 -20.32 -8.10 24.19
C ALA A 152 -20.46 -8.15 25.73
N GLY A 153 -19.59 -7.42 26.46
CA GLY A 153 -19.70 -7.32 27.91
C GLY A 153 -21.00 -6.65 28.38
N ALA A 154 -21.46 -5.60 27.69
CA ALA A 154 -22.75 -4.98 27.99
C ALA A 154 -23.95 -5.91 27.72
N ALA A 155 -23.86 -6.75 26.68
CA ALA A 155 -24.87 -7.76 26.39
C ALA A 155 -24.90 -8.85 27.46
N GLU A 156 -23.75 -9.31 27.95
CA GLU A 156 -23.65 -10.29 29.05
C GLU A 156 -24.25 -9.74 30.36
N ALA A 157 -23.93 -8.49 30.71
CA ALA A 157 -24.52 -7.82 31.86
C ALA A 157 -26.04 -7.71 31.73
N SER A 158 -26.54 -7.37 30.54
CA SER A 158 -27.97 -7.30 30.25
C SER A 158 -28.66 -8.66 30.38
N ALA A 159 -28.02 -9.73 29.91
CA ALA A 159 -28.52 -11.10 30.07
C ALA A 159 -28.61 -11.51 31.55
N THR A 160 -27.60 -11.16 32.35
CA THR A 160 -27.57 -11.42 33.80
C THR A 160 -28.70 -10.67 34.53
N GLN A 161 -28.93 -9.41 34.14
CA GLN A 161 -30.04 -8.61 34.68
C GLN A 161 -31.39 -9.22 34.33
N ALA A 162 -31.58 -9.65 33.07
CA ALA A 162 -32.80 -10.30 32.62
C ALA A 162 -33.07 -11.61 33.39
N ALA A 163 -32.04 -12.42 33.63
CA ALA A 163 -32.16 -13.64 34.44
C ALA A 163 -32.57 -13.33 35.90
N SER A 164 -32.00 -12.30 36.50
CA SER A 164 -32.35 -11.85 37.86
C SER A 164 -33.79 -11.36 37.95
N SER A 165 -34.25 -10.62 36.94
CA SER A 165 -35.65 -10.18 36.83
C SER A 165 -36.61 -11.36 36.65
N ALA A 166 -36.24 -12.37 35.86
CA ALA A 166 -37.04 -13.59 35.70
C ALA A 166 -37.19 -14.35 37.03
N ALA A 167 -36.09 -14.54 37.77
CA ALA A 167 -36.12 -15.18 39.09
C ALA A 167 -37.00 -14.41 40.11
N SER A 168 -36.95 -13.08 40.06
CA SER A 168 -37.80 -12.22 40.90
C SER A 168 -39.28 -12.36 40.54
N ALA A 169 -39.60 -12.47 39.25
CA ALA A 169 -40.96 -12.70 38.77
C ALA A 169 -41.50 -14.08 39.20
N GLU A 170 -40.67 -15.13 39.11
CA GLU A 170 -41.02 -16.48 39.58
C GLU A 170 -41.32 -16.51 41.09
N SER A 171 -40.48 -15.86 41.91
CA SER A 171 -40.70 -15.73 43.35
C SER A 171 -42.01 -15.00 43.67
N SER A 172 -42.30 -13.93 42.92
CA SER A 172 -43.55 -13.16 43.07
C SER A 172 -44.77 -14.00 42.68
N ALA A 173 -44.68 -14.81 41.61
CA ALA A 173 -45.73 -15.73 41.20
C ALA A 173 -45.99 -16.83 42.25
N GLY A 174 -44.93 -17.37 42.86
CA GLY A 174 -45.03 -18.30 43.99
C GLY A 174 -45.75 -17.68 45.18
N THR A 175 -45.38 -16.45 45.55
CA THR A 175 -46.03 -15.69 46.63
C THR A 175 -47.52 -15.46 46.33
N ALA A 176 -47.86 -15.07 45.11
CA ALA A 176 -49.24 -14.87 44.68
C ALA A 176 -50.05 -16.18 44.78
N THR A 177 -49.46 -17.32 44.39
CA THR A 177 -50.09 -18.64 44.50
C THR A 177 -50.38 -19.00 45.95
N THR A 178 -49.41 -18.79 46.85
CA THR A 178 -49.60 -19.00 48.30
C THR A 178 -50.73 -18.12 48.84
N LYS A 179 -50.75 -16.83 48.49
CA LYS A 179 -51.80 -15.90 48.93
C LYS A 179 -53.19 -16.28 48.41
N ALA A 180 -53.29 -16.76 47.18
CA ALA A 180 -54.54 -17.29 46.64
C ALA A 180 -55.04 -18.51 47.42
N GLY A 181 -54.11 -19.39 47.83
CA GLY A 181 -54.42 -20.53 48.71
C GLY A 181 -54.91 -20.10 50.09
N GLU A 182 -54.21 -19.16 50.75
CA GLU A 182 -54.62 -18.60 52.04
C GLU A 182 -56.00 -17.92 51.98
N ALA A 183 -56.28 -17.18 50.91
CA ALA A 183 -57.58 -16.56 50.67
C ALA A 183 -58.69 -17.62 50.52
N SER A 184 -58.43 -18.70 49.79
CA SER A 184 -59.37 -19.81 49.61
C SER A 184 -59.68 -20.53 50.95
N ALA A 185 -58.65 -20.78 51.76
CA ALA A 185 -58.83 -21.36 53.10
C ALA A 185 -59.62 -20.43 54.05
N SER A 186 -59.37 -19.13 53.96
CA SER A 186 -60.10 -18.11 54.73
C SER A 186 -61.58 -18.07 54.33
N ALA A 187 -61.89 -18.16 53.03
CA ALA A 187 -63.26 -18.24 52.53
C ALA A 187 -63.99 -19.48 53.06
N ALA A 188 -63.36 -20.67 53.02
CA ALA A 188 -63.93 -21.90 53.57
C ALA A 188 -64.19 -21.82 55.09
N SER A 189 -63.28 -21.17 55.82
CA SER A 189 -63.43 -20.93 57.26
C SER A 189 -64.62 -20.00 57.54
N ALA A 190 -64.81 -18.95 56.74
CA ALA A 190 -65.95 -18.05 56.84
C ALA A 190 -67.29 -18.77 56.57
N ASP A 191 -67.34 -19.66 55.57
CA ASP A 191 -68.53 -20.46 55.28
C ASP A 191 -68.87 -21.45 56.42
N THR A 192 -67.85 -22.04 57.03
CA THR A 192 -68.01 -22.90 58.21
C THR A 192 -68.59 -22.10 59.38
N ALA A 193 -68.04 -20.91 59.65
CA ALA A 193 -68.52 -20.02 60.70
C ALA A 193 -69.97 -19.56 60.44
N ARG A 194 -70.33 -19.25 59.19
CA ARG A 194 -71.70 -18.92 58.78
C ARG A 194 -72.67 -20.07 59.06
N THR A 195 -72.27 -21.31 58.76
CA THR A 195 -73.09 -22.50 59.01
C THR A 195 -73.27 -22.75 60.51
N ALA A 196 -72.20 -22.62 61.30
CA ALA A 196 -72.28 -22.74 62.76
C ALA A 196 -73.19 -21.67 63.38
N ALA A 197 -73.09 -20.42 62.91
CA ALA A 197 -73.97 -19.34 63.36
C ALA A 197 -75.46 -19.62 63.05
N ALA A 198 -75.76 -20.16 61.86
CA ALA A 198 -77.12 -20.56 61.49
C ALA A 198 -77.65 -21.69 62.39
N ALA A 199 -76.81 -22.69 62.71
CA ALA A 199 -77.18 -23.77 63.63
C ALA A 199 -77.45 -23.24 65.05
N SER A 200 -76.61 -22.35 65.57
CA SER A 200 -76.81 -21.70 66.88
C SER A 200 -78.11 -20.89 66.91
N ALA A 201 -78.43 -20.16 65.84
CA ALA A 201 -79.69 -19.43 65.73
C ALA A 201 -80.91 -20.37 65.74
N ALA A 202 -80.83 -21.52 65.07
CA ALA A 202 -81.88 -22.53 65.10
C ALA A 202 -82.06 -23.14 66.50
N ALA A 203 -80.95 -23.46 67.18
CA ALA A 203 -80.97 -23.97 68.55
C ALA A 203 -81.59 -22.95 69.54
N ALA A 204 -81.27 -21.67 69.38
CA ALA A 204 -81.88 -20.60 70.17
C ALA A 204 -83.41 -20.53 70.00
N LYS A 205 -83.91 -20.63 68.76
CA LYS A 205 -85.37 -20.70 68.49
C LYS A 205 -86.02 -21.92 69.12
N THR A 206 -85.39 -23.09 69.07
CA THR A 206 -85.89 -24.29 69.76
C THR A 206 -85.93 -24.07 71.27
N SER A 207 -84.91 -23.43 71.85
CA SER A 207 -84.88 -23.12 73.29
C SER A 207 -85.98 -22.14 73.68
N GLU A 208 -86.27 -21.13 72.85
CA GLU A 208 -87.37 -20.19 73.04
C GLU A 208 -88.72 -20.93 73.06
N ALA A 209 -88.96 -21.80 72.08
CA ALA A 209 -90.17 -22.63 72.04
C ALA A 209 -90.30 -23.56 73.28
N ASN A 210 -89.20 -24.16 73.72
CA ASN A 210 -89.20 -25.00 74.93
C ASN A 210 -89.49 -24.19 76.21
N ALA A 211 -88.98 -22.96 76.30
CA ALA A 211 -89.29 -22.06 77.41
C ALA A 211 -90.78 -21.67 77.43
N ASP A 212 -91.38 -21.45 76.26
CA ASP A 212 -92.81 -21.16 76.10
C ASP A 212 -93.70 -22.33 76.51
N VAL A 213 -93.34 -23.55 76.12
CA VAL A 213 -94.02 -24.79 76.55
C VAL A 213 -93.92 -24.93 78.07
N SER A 214 -92.73 -24.74 78.64
CA SER A 214 -92.50 -24.85 80.09
C SER A 214 -93.31 -23.81 80.87
N ARG A 215 -93.38 -22.58 80.36
CA ARG A 215 -94.20 -21.49 80.91
C ARG A 215 -95.69 -21.84 80.90
N THR A 216 -96.18 -22.38 79.80
CA THR A 216 -97.58 -22.86 79.68
C THR A 216 -97.86 -23.97 80.70
N ALA A 217 -97.01 -25.00 80.75
CA ALA A 217 -97.16 -26.14 81.68
C ALA A 217 -97.12 -25.71 83.15
N ALA A 218 -96.27 -24.75 83.51
CA ALA A 218 -96.23 -24.17 84.85
C ALA A 218 -97.53 -23.43 85.19
N GLY A 219 -98.10 -22.69 84.24
CA GLY A 219 -99.40 -22.03 84.37
C GLY A 219 -100.54 -23.03 84.60
N ASP A 220 -100.59 -24.10 83.80
CA ASP A 220 -101.58 -25.17 83.94
C ASP A 220 -101.48 -25.87 85.30
N SER A 221 -100.25 -26.16 85.74
CA SER A 221 -99.99 -26.77 87.05
C SER A 221 -100.44 -25.87 88.20
N ALA A 222 -100.21 -24.56 88.10
CA ALA A 222 -100.68 -23.59 89.09
C ALA A 222 -102.21 -23.52 89.15
N ALA A 223 -102.90 -23.56 88.00
CA ALA A 223 -104.35 -23.60 87.93
C ALA A 223 -104.94 -24.89 88.55
N ALA A 224 -104.33 -26.03 88.26
CA ALA A 224 -104.72 -27.31 88.85
C ALA A 224 -104.54 -27.32 90.38
N ALA A 225 -103.41 -26.81 90.88
CA ALA A 225 -103.15 -26.68 92.30
C ALA A 225 -104.18 -25.78 93.02
N ALA A 226 -104.55 -24.65 92.40
CA ALA A 226 -105.58 -23.75 92.92
C ALA A 226 -106.96 -24.43 93.01
N ALA A 227 -107.33 -25.23 92.02
CA ALA A 227 -108.61 -25.97 92.01
C ALA A 227 -108.67 -27.08 93.09
N SER A 228 -107.52 -27.69 93.44
CA SER A 228 -107.45 -28.73 94.49
C SER A 228 -107.42 -28.20 95.93
N ALA A 229 -107.31 -26.87 96.13
CA ALA A 229 -107.25 -26.24 97.45
C ALA A 229 -108.62 -25.73 97.97
N THR A 230 -109.69 -25.95 97.21
CA THR A 230 -111.11 -25.70 97.55
C THR A 230 -111.85 -26.98 97.86
#